data_AF-A0A8S3J7U5-F1
#
_entry.id   AF-A0A8S3J7U5-F1
#
_cell.length_a   1.000
_cell.length_b   1.000
_cell.length_c   1.000
_cell.angle_alpha   90.00
_cell.angle_beta   90.00
_cell.angle_gamma   90.00
#
_symmetry.space_group_name_H-M   'P 1'
#
loop_
_entity.id
_entity.type
_entity.pdbx_description
1 polymer ?
#
loop_
_entity_poly.entity_id
_entity_poly.type
_entity_poly.pdbx_seq_one_letter_code
_entity_poly.pdbx_strand_id
1 'polypeptide(L)'
;IIMSEPIAALRTPQIDANYLDEDFNAYNWDMFSSLFRIYYSHLIHSFKHEFQLFLRVLTSCNTIFSSRFSATIGQQLLELKYSSSPLTRYQKCLYLLSFFFSYIYEKFLVDYRRLLPFQFIYKAISFANFLVFLHGGKYVNLFERISGVKTIH
;
A
#
# COMPACT_ATOMS: atom_id res chain seq x y z
N ILE A 1 -22.48 11.82 21.75
CA ILE A 1 -22.91 12.26 20.41
C ILE A 1 -21.78 11.84 19.48
N ILE A 2 -21.97 10.73 18.76
CA ILE A 2 -20.99 10.30 17.75
C ILE A 2 -21.18 11.30 16.61
N MET A 3 -20.35 12.34 16.56
CA MET A 3 -20.23 13.15 15.36
C MET A 3 -19.72 12.21 14.28
N SER A 4 -20.63 11.72 13.44
CA SER A 4 -20.25 11.16 12.15
C SER A 4 -19.53 12.29 11.43
N GLU A 5 -18.19 12.28 11.45
CA GLU A 5 -17.43 13.23 10.66
C GLU A 5 -17.97 13.20 9.22
N PRO A 6 -18.15 14.36 8.59
CA PRO A 6 -18.63 14.39 7.23
C PRO A 6 -17.69 13.54 6.40
N ILE A 7 -18.23 12.67 5.55
CA ILE A 7 -17.48 11.74 4.69
C ILE A 7 -16.36 12.47 3.91
N ALA A 8 -16.47 13.78 3.72
CA ALA A 8 -15.43 14.64 3.15
C ALA A 8 -14.19 14.82 4.05
N ALA A 9 -14.35 14.93 5.38
CA ALA A 9 -13.25 15.15 6.32
C ALA A 9 -12.29 13.95 6.39
N LEU A 10 -12.81 12.72 6.26
CA LEU A 10 -12.01 11.50 6.33
C LEU A 10 -11.22 11.20 5.04
N ARG A 11 -11.60 11.80 3.90
CA ARG A 11 -10.94 11.53 2.60
C ARG A 11 -9.53 12.05 2.55
N THR A 12 -9.30 13.26 3.05
CA THR A 12 -7.97 13.89 3.04
C THR A 12 -6.97 13.08 3.89
N PRO A 13 -7.26 12.74 5.16
CA PRO A 13 -6.41 11.85 5.95
C PRO A 13 -6.18 10.48 5.31
N GLN A 14 -7.18 9.91 4.64
CA GLN A 14 -7.05 8.64 3.93
C GLN A 14 -6.08 8.71 2.74
N ILE A 15 -6.14 9.80 1.96
CA ILE A 15 -5.19 10.06 0.87
C ILE A 15 -3.79 10.33 1.45
N ASP A 16 -3.70 11.16 2.48
CA ASP A 16 -2.45 11.52 3.15
C ASP A 16 -1.76 10.29 3.77
N ALA A 17 -2.53 9.38 4.37
CA ALA A 17 -2.02 8.12 4.89
C ALA A 17 -1.36 7.28 3.80
N ASN A 18 -1.98 7.19 2.61
CA ASN A 18 -1.41 6.48 1.48
C ASN A 18 -0.09 7.12 1.01
N TYR A 19 -0.04 8.46 0.90
CA TYR A 19 1.20 9.17 0.54
C TYR A 19 2.30 8.97 1.59
N LEU A 20 1.95 9.02 2.88
CA LEU A 20 2.87 8.75 3.97
C LEU A 20 3.43 7.32 3.92
N ASP A 21 2.62 6.33 3.56
CA ASP A 21 3.09 4.95 3.36
C ASP A 21 4.07 4.86 2.17
N GLU A 22 3.81 5.58 1.06
CA GLU A 22 4.72 5.65 -0.08
C GLU A 22 6.05 6.32 0.28
N ASP A 23 6.00 7.47 0.95
CA ASP A 23 7.19 8.21 1.41
C ASP A 23 8.00 7.40 2.41
N PHE A 24 7.34 6.73 3.35
CA PHE A 24 8.00 5.82 4.28
C PHE A 24 8.73 4.69 3.54
N ASN A 25 8.10 4.10 2.53
CA ASN A 25 8.73 3.03 1.75
C ASN A 25 9.94 3.54 0.95
N ALA A 26 9.87 4.74 0.37
CA ALA A 26 10.99 5.39 -0.31
C ALA A 26 12.15 5.64 0.66
N TYR A 27 11.86 6.23 1.82
CA TYR A 27 12.85 6.46 2.87
C TYR A 27 13.50 5.16 3.37
N ASN A 28 12.69 4.11 3.61
CA ASN A 28 13.18 2.80 4.06
C ASN A 28 14.09 2.16 3.02
N TRP A 29 13.74 2.27 1.73
CA TRP A 29 14.60 1.82 0.63
C TRP A 29 15.92 2.58 0.57
N ASP A 30 15.89 3.91 0.69
CA ASP A 30 17.11 4.74 0.64
C ASP A 30 18.06 4.42 1.80
N MET A 31 17.52 4.26 3.01
CA MET A 31 18.30 3.80 4.15
C MET A 31 18.88 2.41 3.92
N PHE A 32 18.07 1.44 3.51
CA PHE A 32 18.52 0.07 3.27
C PHE A 32 19.60 0.01 2.17
N SER A 33 19.39 0.72 1.06
CA SER A 33 20.30 0.68 -0.08
C SER A 33 21.64 1.34 0.19
N SER A 34 21.66 2.36 1.06
CA SER A 34 22.89 3.02 1.51
C SER A 34 23.89 2.04 2.17
N LEU A 35 23.40 0.98 2.83
CA LEU A 35 24.22 -0.01 3.52
C LEU A 35 25.10 -0.83 2.56
N PHE A 36 24.65 -1.05 1.33
CA PHE A 36 25.36 -1.89 0.36
C PHE A 36 26.11 -1.08 -0.71
N ARG A 37 26.10 0.25 -0.61
CA ARG A 37 26.68 1.17 -1.60
C ARG A 37 28.16 0.92 -1.87
N ILE A 38 28.90 0.43 -0.88
CA ILE A 38 30.36 0.24 -0.96
C ILE A 38 30.74 -1.16 -1.48
N TYR A 39 30.07 -2.22 -1.01
CA TYR A 39 30.52 -3.60 -1.27
C TYR A 39 29.65 -4.38 -2.27
N TYR A 40 28.36 -4.05 -2.42
CA TYR A 40 27.40 -4.90 -3.14
C TYR A 40 26.42 -4.12 -4.03
N SER A 41 26.87 -2.98 -4.59
CA SER A 41 26.04 -2.15 -5.48
C SER A 41 25.39 -2.96 -6.62
N HIS A 42 26.10 -3.92 -7.21
CA HIS A 42 25.58 -4.79 -8.26
C HIS A 42 24.39 -5.67 -7.81
N LEU A 43 24.43 -6.21 -6.59
CA LEU A 43 23.32 -7.01 -6.05
C LEU A 43 22.08 -6.17 -5.81
N ILE A 44 22.26 -4.94 -5.32
CA ILE A 44 21.15 -4.00 -5.11
C ILE A 44 20.44 -3.65 -6.40
N HIS A 45 21.18 -3.42 -7.48
CA HIS A 45 20.56 -3.06 -8.76
C HIS A 45 19.81 -4.24 -9.38
N SER A 46 20.38 -5.45 -9.29
CA SER A 46 19.76 -6.64 -9.87
C SER A 46 18.53 -7.11 -9.08
N PHE A 47 18.53 -6.98 -7.75
CA PHE A 47 17.46 -7.47 -6.88
C PHE A 47 16.65 -6.34 -6.22
N LYS A 48 16.65 -5.15 -6.83
CA LYS A 48 16.00 -3.96 -6.27
C LYS A 48 14.55 -4.24 -5.87
N HIS A 49 13.77 -4.78 -6.79
CA HIS A 49 12.34 -5.00 -6.60
C HIS A 49 12.07 -6.09 -5.54
N GLU A 50 12.92 -7.11 -5.46
CA GLU A 50 12.87 -8.18 -4.48
C GLU A 50 13.14 -7.66 -3.07
N PHE A 51 14.17 -6.82 -2.92
CA PHE A 51 14.46 -6.18 -1.64
C PHE A 51 13.38 -5.18 -1.24
N GLN A 52 12.83 -4.40 -2.18
CA GLN A 52 11.70 -3.51 -1.90
C GLN A 52 10.46 -4.29 -1.43
N LEU A 53 10.15 -5.42 -2.08
CA LEU A 53 9.08 -6.32 -1.63
C LEU A 53 9.35 -6.88 -0.23
N PHE A 54 10.57 -7.36 0.00
CA PHE A 54 11.00 -7.87 1.30
C PHE A 54 10.82 -6.84 2.41
N LEU A 55 11.25 -5.59 2.18
CA LEU A 55 11.09 -4.50 3.14
C LEU A 55 9.61 -4.18 3.39
N ARG A 56 8.78 -4.10 2.35
CA ARG A 56 7.33 -3.87 2.50
C ARG A 56 6.66 -4.97 3.32
N VAL A 57 7.02 -6.23 3.09
CA VAL A 57 6.53 -7.38 3.88
C VAL A 57 7.02 -7.30 5.32
N LEU A 58 8.30 -7.01 5.54
CA LEU A 58 8.88 -6.89 6.88
C LEU A 58 8.22 -5.78 7.69
N THR A 59 8.01 -4.61 7.08
CA THR A 59 7.26 -3.50 7.69
C THR A 59 5.85 -3.94 8.05
N SER A 60 5.16 -4.62 7.13
CA SER A 60 3.79 -5.09 7.35
C SER A 60 3.68 -6.15 8.44
N CYS A 61 4.69 -7.01 8.58
CA CYS A 61 4.79 -7.98 9.67
C CYS A 61 4.76 -7.29 11.04
N ASN A 62 5.42 -6.14 11.14
CA ASN A 62 5.52 -5.36 12.37
C ASN A 62 4.31 -4.43 12.61
N THR A 63 3.50 -4.14 11.59
CA THR A 63 2.34 -3.23 11.71
C THR A 63 1.01 -3.95 11.66
N ILE A 64 0.62 -4.45 10.49
CA ILE A 64 -0.70 -5.05 10.22
C ILE A 64 -0.81 -6.47 10.75
N PHE A 65 0.26 -7.25 10.67
CA PHE A 65 0.25 -8.63 11.17
C PHE A 65 0.41 -8.70 12.68
N SER A 66 1.06 -7.70 13.26
CA SER A 66 1.18 -7.55 14.71
C SER A 66 -0.19 -7.22 15.31
N SER A 67 -0.58 -7.96 16.35
CA SER A 67 -1.85 -7.77 17.07
C SER A 67 -1.97 -6.39 17.73
N ARG A 68 -0.88 -5.62 17.81
CA ARG A 68 -0.80 -4.36 18.56
C ARG A 68 -1.24 -3.13 17.76
N PHE A 69 -0.96 -3.07 16.46
CA PHE A 69 -1.12 -1.84 15.69
C PHE A 69 -2.18 -1.92 14.59
N SER A 70 -2.39 -3.08 13.94
CA SER A 70 -3.51 -3.37 13.01
C SER A 70 -3.86 -2.26 11.98
N ALA A 71 -2.89 -1.42 11.63
CA ALA A 71 -3.00 -0.27 10.74
C ALA A 71 -1.65 -0.07 10.03
N THR A 72 -1.65 0.53 8.85
CA THR A 72 -0.40 0.89 8.13
C THR A 72 0.37 1.98 8.87
N ILE A 73 1.59 2.31 8.43
CA ILE A 73 2.39 3.35 9.11
C ILE A 73 1.76 4.72 8.91
N GLY A 74 1.38 5.04 7.67
CA GLY A 74 0.67 6.28 7.36
C GLY A 74 -0.63 6.41 8.14
N GLN A 75 -1.38 5.30 8.27
CA GLN A 75 -2.58 5.27 9.11
C GLN A 75 -2.27 5.47 10.59
N GLN A 76 -1.22 4.84 11.13
CA GLN A 76 -0.81 5.03 12.52
C GLN A 76 -0.44 6.49 12.82
N LEU A 77 0.26 7.15 11.90
CA LEU A 77 0.67 8.56 12.04
C LEU A 77 -0.52 9.53 12.03
N LEU A 78 -1.60 9.18 11.34
CA LEU A 78 -2.82 9.99 11.25
C LEU A 78 -3.95 9.46 12.15
N GLU A 79 -3.63 8.56 13.08
CA GLU A 79 -4.58 7.92 14.01
C GLU A 79 -5.78 7.24 13.31
N LEU A 80 -5.58 6.75 12.09
CA LEU A 80 -6.55 6.00 11.31
C LEU A 80 -6.44 4.50 11.58
N LYS A 81 -7.58 3.80 11.49
CA LYS A 81 -7.66 2.35 11.70
C LYS A 81 -8.57 1.71 10.65
N TYR A 82 -8.34 0.43 10.38
CA TYR A 82 -9.28 -0.36 9.62
C TYR A 82 -10.52 -0.69 10.45
N SER A 83 -11.69 -0.64 9.83
CA SER A 83 -12.97 -0.99 10.46
C SER A 83 -13.05 -2.45 10.90
N SER A 84 -12.21 -3.32 10.35
CA SER A 84 -12.09 -4.73 10.74
C SER A 84 -10.76 -4.96 11.45
N SER A 85 -10.49 -4.24 12.54
CA SER A 85 -9.27 -4.38 13.33
C SER A 85 -9.49 -5.34 14.52
N PRO A 86 -8.76 -6.48 14.64
CA PRO A 86 -7.70 -6.96 13.74
C PRO A 86 -8.24 -7.59 12.44
N LEU A 87 -7.51 -7.40 11.34
CA LEU A 87 -7.89 -7.90 10.02
C LEU A 87 -8.02 -9.43 10.00
N THR A 88 -9.04 -9.93 9.31
CA THR A 88 -9.26 -11.37 9.11
C THR A 88 -8.12 -11.99 8.30
N ARG A 89 -7.95 -13.32 8.41
CA ARG A 89 -6.92 -14.05 7.65
C ARG A 89 -7.01 -13.80 6.14
N TYR A 90 -8.23 -13.76 5.61
CA TYR A 90 -8.49 -13.47 4.20
C TYR A 90 -8.03 -12.06 3.80
N GLN A 91 -8.39 -11.04 4.60
CA GLN A 91 -8.01 -9.66 4.36
C GLN A 91 -6.48 -9.47 4.41
N LYS A 92 -5.83 -10.14 5.36
CA LYS A 92 -4.37 -10.18 5.47
C LYS A 92 -3.70 -10.82 4.24
N CYS A 93 -4.25 -11.93 3.74
CA CYS A 93 -3.77 -12.57 2.52
C CYS A 93 -3.97 -11.67 1.29
N LEU A 94 -5.12 -11.02 1.15
CA LEU A 94 -5.36 -10.06 0.06
C LEU A 94 -4.40 -8.87 0.13
N TYR A 95 -4.11 -8.37 1.33
CA TYR A 95 -3.15 -7.30 1.51
C TYR A 95 -1.74 -7.73 1.05
N LEU A 96 -1.27 -8.92 1.43
CA LEU A 96 0.00 -9.44 0.91
C LEU A 96 -0.03 -9.65 -0.60
N LEU A 97 -1.13 -10.18 -1.13
CA LEU A 97 -1.30 -10.38 -2.56
C LEU A 97 -1.22 -9.05 -3.33
N SER A 98 -1.70 -7.96 -2.74
CA SER A 98 -1.57 -6.62 -3.33
C SER A 98 -0.10 -6.20 -3.51
N PHE A 99 0.79 -6.56 -2.57
CA PHE A 99 2.22 -6.31 -2.70
C PHE A 99 2.87 -7.16 -3.77
N PHE A 100 2.53 -8.45 -3.84
CA PHE A 100 3.01 -9.31 -4.91
C PHE A 100 2.55 -8.82 -6.28
N PHE A 101 1.32 -8.33 -6.38
CA PHE A 101 0.82 -7.74 -7.62
C PHE A 101 1.59 -6.47 -7.98
N SER A 102 1.85 -5.56 -7.01
CA SER A 102 2.69 -4.38 -7.22
C SER A 102 4.11 -4.76 -7.67
N TYR A 103 4.71 -5.77 -7.06
CA TYR A 103 6.03 -6.27 -7.41
C TYR A 103 6.06 -6.85 -8.84
N ILE A 104 5.08 -7.68 -9.21
CA ILE A 104 4.98 -8.23 -10.57
C ILE A 104 4.79 -7.10 -11.59
N TYR A 105 3.96 -6.11 -11.25
CA TYR A 105 3.72 -4.95 -12.09
C TYR A 105 5.01 -4.16 -12.32
N GLU A 106 5.74 -3.80 -11.27
CA GLU A 106 7.00 -3.04 -11.36
C GLU A 106 8.08 -3.84 -12.10
N LYS A 107 8.26 -5.12 -11.78
CA LYS A 107 9.33 -5.95 -12.36
C LYS A 107 9.07 -6.39 -13.81
N PHE A 108 7.84 -6.70 -14.18
CA PHE A 108 7.54 -7.29 -15.49
C PHE A 108 6.71 -6.39 -16.40
N LEU A 109 5.73 -5.63 -15.88
CA LEU A 109 4.86 -4.84 -16.75
C LEU A 109 5.47 -3.50 -17.17
N VAL A 110 6.33 -2.90 -16.34
CA VAL A 110 6.98 -1.62 -16.67
C VAL A 110 8.10 -1.82 -17.69
N ASP A 111 8.89 -2.89 -17.54
CA ASP A 111 10.07 -3.11 -18.40
C ASP A 111 9.72 -3.76 -19.77
N TYR A 112 8.60 -4.47 -19.89
CA TYR A 112 8.25 -5.19 -21.12
C TYR A 112 7.16 -4.50 -21.94
N ARG A 113 7.57 -3.90 -23.07
CA ARG A 113 6.69 -3.23 -24.07
C ARG A 113 5.50 -4.09 -24.55
N ARG A 114 5.58 -5.42 -24.46
CA ARG A 114 4.49 -6.34 -24.86
C ARG A 114 3.31 -6.37 -23.89
N LEU A 115 3.48 -5.87 -22.66
CA LEU A 115 2.43 -5.87 -21.62
C LEU A 115 1.72 -4.52 -21.46
N LEU A 116 1.99 -3.57 -22.36
CA LEU A 116 1.29 -2.28 -22.47
C LEU A 116 -0.25 -2.36 -22.33
N PRO A 117 -0.98 -3.29 -22.99
CA PRO A 117 -2.43 -3.35 -22.83
C PRO A 117 -2.85 -3.73 -21.40
N PHE A 118 -2.13 -4.63 -20.74
CA PHE A 118 -2.39 -4.99 -19.35
C PHE A 118 -2.10 -3.82 -18.40
N GLN A 119 -1.03 -3.06 -18.67
CA GLN A 119 -0.70 -1.86 -17.93
C GLN A 119 -1.82 -0.82 -18.03
N PHE A 120 -2.34 -0.60 -19.24
CA PHE A 120 -3.46 0.32 -19.47
C PHE A 120 -4.71 -0.12 -18.72
N ILE A 121 -5.09 -1.40 -18.82
CA ILE A 121 -6.25 -1.96 -18.12
C ILE A 121 -6.11 -1.77 -16.61
N TYR A 122 -4.95 -2.11 -16.04
CA TYR A 122 -4.71 -1.94 -14.61
C TYR A 122 -4.83 -0.46 -14.19
N LYS A 123 -4.18 0.46 -14.91
CA LYS A 123 -4.28 1.89 -14.62
C LYS A 123 -5.71 2.42 -14.77
N ALA A 124 -6.46 1.95 -15.76
CA ALA A 124 -7.86 2.33 -15.96
C ALA A 124 -8.74 1.86 -14.80
N ILE A 125 -8.55 0.63 -14.31
CA ILE A 125 -9.26 0.10 -13.13
C ILE A 125 -8.91 0.90 -11.87
N SER A 126 -7.62 1.17 -11.64
CA SER A 126 -7.17 1.98 -10.50
C SER A 126 -7.72 3.40 -10.56
N PHE A 127 -7.74 4.02 -11.75
CA PHE A 127 -8.30 5.35 -11.95
C PHE A 127 -9.82 5.36 -11.73
N ALA A 128 -10.55 4.37 -12.26
CA ALA A 128 -11.98 4.23 -12.01
C ALA A 128 -12.27 4.05 -10.50
N ASN A 129 -11.46 3.26 -9.80
CA ASN A 129 -11.56 3.12 -8.34
C ASN A 129 -11.34 4.47 -7.64
N PHE A 130 -10.33 5.23 -8.05
CA PHE A 130 -10.06 6.56 -7.52
C PHE A 130 -11.21 7.55 -7.76
N LEU A 131 -11.83 7.55 -8.95
CA LEU A 131 -13.01 8.38 -9.22
C LEU A 131 -14.19 8.02 -8.32
N VAL A 132 -14.46 6.72 -8.15
CA VAL A 132 -15.52 6.26 -7.24
C VAL A 132 -15.17 6.61 -5.79
N PHE A 133 -13.90 6.56 -5.41
CA PHE A 133 -13.42 7.01 -4.12
C PHE A 133 -13.65 8.51 -3.91
N LEU A 134 -13.33 9.37 -4.88
CA LEU A 134 -13.60 10.81 -4.78
C LEU A 134 -15.09 11.12 -4.61
N HIS A 135 -15.97 10.30 -5.18
CA HIS A 135 -17.42 10.48 -4.99
C HIS A 135 -17.91 9.95 -3.64
N GLY A 136 -17.48 8.75 -3.23
CA GLY A 136 -18.03 8.02 -2.08
C GLY A 136 -17.21 8.05 -0.78
N GLY A 137 -15.89 8.29 -0.85
CA GLY A 137 -14.96 8.39 0.29
C GLY A 137 -14.77 7.11 1.10
N LYS A 138 -14.99 5.93 0.52
CA LYS A 138 -15.03 4.66 1.27
C LYS A 138 -13.76 3.82 1.19
N TYR A 139 -13.22 3.64 -0.02
CA TYR A 139 -12.10 2.73 -0.30
C TYR A 139 -11.10 3.46 -1.18
N VAL A 140 -9.92 3.75 -0.66
CA VAL A 140 -8.86 4.43 -1.41
C VAL A 140 -8.21 3.42 -2.36
N ASN A 141 -7.94 2.22 -1.84
CA ASN A 141 -7.19 1.20 -2.55
C ASN A 141 -8.10 0.10 -3.14
N LEU A 142 -7.65 -0.56 -4.21
CA LEU A 142 -8.37 -1.68 -4.81
C LEU A 142 -8.51 -2.86 -3.84
N PHE A 143 -7.50 -3.13 -3.02
CA PHE A 143 -7.57 -4.21 -2.03
C PHE A 143 -8.65 -3.93 -0.98
N GLU A 144 -8.79 -2.68 -0.53
CA GLU A 144 -9.83 -2.25 0.42
C GLU A 144 -11.22 -2.51 -0.16
N ARG A 145 -11.41 -2.18 -1.44
CA ARG A 145 -12.66 -2.43 -2.16
C ARG A 145 -12.98 -3.92 -2.28
N ILE A 146 -12.00 -4.74 -2.67
CA ILE A 146 -12.18 -6.19 -2.83
C ILE A 146 -12.45 -6.85 -1.48
N SER A 147 -11.74 -6.40 -0.44
CA SER A 147 -11.83 -6.97 0.90
C SER A 147 -12.98 -6.42 1.75
N GLY A 148 -13.64 -5.35 1.28
CA GLY A 148 -14.69 -4.64 2.00
C GLY A 148 -14.22 -3.90 3.25
N VAL A 149 -12.90 -3.74 3.42
CA VAL A 149 -12.31 -3.07 4.58
C VAL A 149 -12.31 -1.57 4.32
N LYS A 150 -12.94 -0.80 5.20
CA LYS A 150 -12.92 0.66 5.18
C LYS A 150 -12.00 1.21 6.26
N THR A 151 -11.42 2.37 6.01
CA THR A 151 -10.66 3.13 7.00
C THR A 151 -11.61 4.02 7.82
N ILE A 152 -11.39 4.09 9.12
CA ILE A 152 -12.14 4.87 10.11
C ILE A 152 -11.16 5.59 11.05
N HIS A 153 -11.60 6.66 11.70
CA HIS A 153 -10.96 7.18 12.91
C HIS A 153 -11.28 6.27 14.13
#